data_AF-A0A8T6E4U6-F1
#
_entry.id   AF-A0A8T6E4U6-F1
#
_cell.length_a   1.000
_cell.length_b   1.000
_cell.length_c   1.000
_cell.angle_alpha   90.00
_cell.angle_beta   90.00
_cell.angle_gamma   90.00
#
_symmetry.space_group_name_H-M   'P 1'
#
loop_
_entity.id
_entity.type
_entity.pdbx_description
1 polymer ?
#
loop_
_entity_poly.entity_id
_entity_poly.type
_entity_poly.pdbx_seq_one_letter_code
_entity_poly.pdbx_strand_id
1 'polypeptide(L)' 'MQAAVLHEFHPDPADWLIVATLFNGHTLLTADERILGWPGELDRLNAFE' A
#
# COMPACT_ATOMS: atom_id res chain seq x y z
N MET A 1 -12.76 -2.51 -9.35
CA MET A 1 -12.18 -3.11 -8.12
C MET A 1 -11.09 -4.07 -8.56
N GLN A 2 -9.89 -3.56 -8.76
CA GLN A 2 -8.75 -4.38 -9.16
C GLN A 2 -7.78 -4.41 -7.98
N ALA A 3 -8.28 -4.85 -6.82
CA ALA A 3 -7.45 -5.35 -5.71
C ALA A 3 -6.82 -6.72 -6.05
N ALA A 4 -6.85 -7.09 -7.33
CA ALA A 4 -6.30 -8.31 -7.84
C ALA A 4 -4.77 -8.18 -7.82
N VAL A 5 -4.17 -8.87 -6.85
CA VAL A 5 -2.82 -9.44 -6.89
C VAL A 5 -1.67 -8.48 -6.56
N LEU A 6 -1.76 -7.80 -5.40
CA LEU A 6 -0.52 -7.49 -4.67
C LEU A 6 -0.01 -8.83 -4.13
N HIS A 7 0.74 -9.56 -4.95
CA HIS A 7 1.26 -10.88 -4.61
C HIS A 7 2.04 -10.78 -3.30
N GLU A 8 1.72 -11.65 -2.35
CA GLU A 8 2.37 -11.68 -1.03
C GLU A 8 2.19 -10.39 -0.19
N PHE A 9 1.21 -9.53 -0.54
CA PHE A 9 0.83 -8.42 0.33
C PHE A 9 0.13 -8.93 1.58
N HIS A 10 0.29 -8.19 2.67
CA HIS A 10 -0.23 -8.59 3.97
C HIS A 10 -1.75 -8.84 3.90
N PRO A 11 -2.26 -9.93 4.47
CA PRO A 11 -3.68 -10.22 4.48
C PRO A 11 -4.42 -9.45 5.60
N ASP A 12 -3.99 -8.23 5.90
CA ASP A 12 -4.60 -7.38 6.91
C ASP A 12 -5.66 -6.46 6.26
N PRO A 13 -6.92 -6.47 6.74
CA PRO A 13 -7.98 -5.65 6.17
C PRO A 13 -7.72 -4.13 6.23
N ALA A 14 -6.99 -3.64 7.23
CA ALA A 14 -6.65 -2.22 7.32
C ALA A 14 -5.60 -1.86 6.27
N ASP A 15 -4.57 -2.69 6.09
CA ASP A 15 -3.56 -2.50 5.03
C ASP A 15 -4.22 -2.46 3.64
N TRP A 16 -5.23 -3.30 3.40
CA TRP A 16 -6.00 -3.29 2.16
C TRP A 16 -6.76 -2.00 1.94
N LEU A 17 -7.40 -1.47 2.98
CA LEU A 17 -8.10 -0.17 2.92
C LEU A 17 -7.12 0.97 2.62
N ILE A 18 -5.96 0.95 3.27
CA ILE A 18 -4.90 1.96 3.08
C ILE A 18 -4.42 1.93 1.62
N VAL A 19 -4.08 0.75 1.10
CA VAL A 19 -3.58 0.59 -0.28
C VAL A 19 -4.66 0.76 -1.34
N ALA A 20 -5.94 0.54 -1.01
CA ALA A 20 -7.05 0.83 -1.92
C ALA A 20 -7.06 2.30 -2.40
N THR A 21 -6.57 3.22 -1.56
CA THR A 21 -6.43 4.65 -1.89
C THR A 21 -5.56 4.88 -3.14
N LEU A 22 -4.52 4.06 -3.32
CA LEU A 22 -3.60 4.12 -4.46
C LEU A 22 -4.29 3.85 -5.78
N PHE A 23 -5.17 2.86 -5.80
CA PHE A 23 -5.85 2.43 -7.02
C PHE A 23 -6.88 3.44 -7.52
N ASN A 24 -7.12 4.54 -6.79
CA ASN A 24 -7.93 5.67 -7.23
C ASN A 24 -7.08 6.81 -7.83
N GLY A 25 -5.79 6.58 -8.09
CA GLY A 25 -4.88 7.57 -8.70
C GLY A 25 -4.29 8.56 -7.70
N HIS A 26 -4.29 8.23 -6.42
CA HIS A 26 -3.62 9.00 -5.37
C HIS A 26 -2.29 8.35 -5.00
N THR A 27 -1.38 9.16 -4.47
CA THR A 27 -0.13 8.68 -3.85
C THR A 27 -0.38 8.37 -2.37
N LEU A 28 0.12 7.23 -1.89
CA LEU A 28 -0.02 6.83 -0.48
C LEU A 28 1.12 7.39 0.36
N LEU A 29 0.81 8.30 1.28
CA LEU A 29 1.74 8.69 2.34
C LEU A 29 1.51 7.79 3.56
N THR A 30 2.52 7.03 3.99
CA THR A 30 2.39 6.15 5.17
C THR A 30 3.69 6.08 5.98
N ALA A 31 3.54 5.83 7.28
CA ALA A 31 4.63 5.49 8.20
C ALA A 31 4.63 3.98 8.54
N ASP A 32 3.71 3.20 7.96
CA ASP A 32 3.59 1.79 8.25
C ASP A 32 4.77 1.01 7.67
N GLU A 33 5.61 0.48 8.55
CA GLU A 33 6.86 -0.21 8.19
C GLU A 33 6.62 -1.45 7.31
N ARG A 34 5.47 -2.12 7.48
CA ARG A 34 5.14 -3.32 6.71
C ARG A 34 4.80 -2.90 5.29
N ILE A 35 3.95 -1.89 5.12
CA ILE A 35 3.60 -1.35 3.79
C ILE A 35 4.84 -0.76 3.10
N LEU A 36 5.68 -0.03 3.83
CA LEU A 36 6.93 0.53 3.31
C LEU A 36 7.93 -0.55 2.92
N GLY A 37 8.01 -1.63 3.68
CA GLY A 37 8.88 -2.77 3.45
C GLY A 37 8.37 -3.79 2.44
N TRP A 38 7.14 -3.65 1.92
CA TRP A 38 6.62 -4.58 0.92
C TRP A 38 7.40 -4.45 -0.40
N PRO A 39 7.91 -5.57 -0.96
CA PRO A 39 8.82 -5.54 -2.10
C PRO A 39 8.17 -5.17 -3.43
N GLY A 40 6.83 -5.13 -3.50
CA GLY A 40 6.13 -4.73 -4.71
C GLY A 40 6.09 -3.22 -4.91
N GLU A 41 5.77 -2.85 -6.15
CA GLU A 41 5.67 -1.45 -6.57
C GLU A 41 4.35 -0.84 -6.08
N LEU A 42 4.45 0.20 -5.25
CA LEU A 42 3.34 1.06 -4.86
C LEU A 42 3.80 2.49 -5.06
N ASP A 43 2.92 3.35 -5.57
CA ASP A 43 3.15 4.80 -5.59
C ASP A 43 3.01 5.37 -4.17
N ARG A 44 4.05 5.18 -3.35
CA ARG A 44 4.05 5.51 -1.92
C ARG A 44 5.17 6.46 -1.54
N LEU A 45 4.91 7.29 -0.53
CA LEU A 45 5.87 8.15 0.15
C LEU A 45 6.05 7.67 1.58
N ASN A 46 7.31 7.67 2.02
CA ASN A 46 7.67 7.43 3.40
C ASN A 46 7.41 8.70 4.22
N ALA A 47 6.55 8.62 5.24
CA ALA A 47 6.24 9.76 6.09
C ALA A 47 7.37 10.18 7.05
N PHE A 48 8.48 9.43 7.08
CA PHE A 48 9.69 9.78 7.83
C PHE A 48 10.71 10.59 7.02
N GLU A 49 10.47 10.84 5.73
CA GLU A 49 11.35 11.56 4.80
C GLU A 49 10.86 12.96 4.45
#